data_AF-A0A812S5H2-F1
#
_entry.id   AF-A0A812S5H2-F1
#
_cell.length_a   1.000
_cell.length_b   1.000
_cell.length_c   1.000
_cell.angle_alpha   90.00
_cell.angle_beta   90.00
_cell.angle_gamma   90.00
#
_symmetry.space_group_name_H-M   'P 1'
#
loop_
_entity.id
_entity.type
_entity.pdbx_description
1 polymer ?
#
loop_
_entity_poly.entity_id
_entity_poly.type
_entity_poly.pdbx_seq_one_letter_code
_entity_poly.pdbx_strand_id
1 'polypeptide(L)'
;VMLDEAIDEAENDIISLASSFLTVQVLRFSLSGKLPDMAGRISPYDPSGMFTIGMLLLCGLVALAISLALTFIPCENRLLLWLTEKFQSILGMIFAWSTLWGVHMFVRETDFFHETLGTTLYPNERHLIAALFLSMCALAAIRVLDIIQDMGASFPRLLQNMINVFSVLIGLSWEMCFEHSLEELSEETIHPEAMKLIFTV
;
A
#
# COMPACT_ATOMS: atom_id res chain seq x y z
N VAL A 1 15.40 -21.54 -17.94
CA VAL A 1 13.97 -21.83 -17.69
C VAL A 1 13.55 -21.28 -16.32
N MET A 2 13.87 -21.91 -15.18
CA MET A 2 13.44 -21.34 -13.87
C MET A 2 14.04 -19.96 -13.54
N LEU A 3 15.29 -19.69 -13.96
CA LEU A 3 15.88 -18.36 -13.78
C LEU A 3 15.20 -17.31 -14.65
N ASP A 4 14.87 -17.66 -15.90
CA ASP A 4 14.24 -16.74 -16.85
C ASP A 4 12.81 -16.39 -16.39
N GLU A 5 12.05 -17.36 -15.90
CA GLU A 5 10.72 -17.15 -15.33
C GLU A 5 10.76 -16.25 -14.08
N ALA A 6 11.71 -16.46 -13.19
CA ALA A 6 11.89 -15.63 -12.00
C ALA A 6 12.30 -14.19 -12.35
N ILE A 7 13.12 -14.01 -13.38
CA ILE A 7 13.50 -12.68 -13.88
C ILE A 7 12.26 -11.97 -14.45
N ASP A 8 11.48 -12.65 -15.28
CA ASP A 8 10.27 -12.08 -15.87
C ASP A 8 9.25 -11.68 -14.79
N GLU A 9 9.05 -12.51 -13.77
CA GLU A 9 8.16 -12.20 -12.64
C GLU A 9 8.65 -10.99 -11.84
N ALA A 10 9.95 -10.96 -11.51
CA ALA A 10 10.55 -9.83 -10.78
C ALA A 10 10.48 -8.52 -11.58
N GLU A 11 10.72 -8.55 -12.89
CA GLU A 11 10.58 -7.37 -13.75
C GLU A 11 9.15 -6.83 -13.72
N ASN A 12 8.17 -7.73 -13.80
CA ASN A 12 6.75 -7.37 -13.78
C ASN A 12 6.34 -6.73 -12.46
N ASP A 13 6.84 -7.26 -11.35
CA ASP A 13 6.58 -6.73 -10.01
C ASP A 13 7.19 -5.34 -9.85
N ILE A 14 8.45 -5.14 -10.25
CA ILE A 14 9.13 -3.83 -10.19
C ILE A 14 8.39 -2.80 -11.05
N ILE A 15 7.99 -3.15 -12.27
CA ILE A 15 7.22 -2.25 -13.15
C ILE A 15 5.91 -1.87 -12.49
N SER A 16 5.19 -2.86 -11.93
CA SER A 16 3.91 -2.60 -11.27
C SER A 16 4.07 -1.71 -10.04
N LEU A 17 5.09 -1.93 -9.23
CA LEU A 17 5.39 -1.19 -8.01
C LEU A 17 5.79 0.26 -8.31
N ALA A 18 6.70 0.46 -9.26
CA ALA A 18 7.17 1.80 -9.64
C ALA A 18 6.07 2.64 -10.32
N SER A 19 5.34 2.06 -11.28
CA SER A 19 4.30 2.78 -12.02
C SER A 19 3.10 3.12 -11.14
N SER A 20 2.67 2.20 -10.28
CA SER A 20 1.58 2.45 -9.35
C SER A 20 1.96 3.48 -8.28
N PHE A 21 3.18 3.41 -7.72
CA PHE A 21 3.66 4.36 -6.72
C PHE A 21 3.63 5.78 -7.28
N LEU A 22 4.25 6.02 -8.43
CA LEU A 22 4.24 7.33 -9.08
C LEU A 22 2.82 7.81 -9.39
N THR A 23 1.95 6.90 -9.87
CA THR A 23 0.54 7.23 -10.12
C THR A 23 -0.15 7.71 -8.84
N VAL A 24 0.04 7.01 -7.72
CA VAL A 24 -0.56 7.42 -6.43
C VAL A 24 0.04 8.72 -5.91
N GLN A 25 1.34 8.97 -6.10
CA GLN A 25 1.92 10.27 -5.71
C GLN A 25 1.33 11.42 -6.54
N VAL A 26 1.12 11.24 -7.85
CA VAL A 26 0.45 12.23 -8.70
C VAL A 26 -1.00 12.45 -8.24
N LEU A 27 -1.75 11.39 -7.93
CA LEU A 27 -3.11 11.51 -7.40
C LEU A 27 -3.13 12.27 -6.08
N ARG A 28 -2.23 11.97 -5.15
CA ARG A 28 -2.11 12.66 -3.86
C ARG A 28 -1.74 14.12 -4.01
N PHE A 29 -0.81 14.43 -4.92
CA PHE A 29 -0.47 15.82 -5.25
C PHE A 29 -1.68 16.56 -5.83
N SER A 30 -2.45 15.92 -6.72
CA SER A 30 -3.65 16.52 -7.29
C SER A 30 -4.76 16.76 -6.26
N LEU A 31 -4.88 15.91 -5.23
CA LEU A 31 -5.91 16.03 -4.20
C LEU A 31 -5.53 16.98 -3.07
N SER A 32 -4.25 17.03 -2.69
CA SER A 32 -3.77 17.82 -1.54
C SER A 32 -3.10 19.14 -1.93
N GLY A 33 -2.63 19.26 -3.17
CA GLY A 33 -1.79 20.37 -3.64
C GLY A 33 -0.37 20.38 -3.07
N LYS A 34 0.00 19.38 -2.25
CA LYS A 34 1.30 19.27 -1.58
C LYS A 34 2.08 18.09 -2.13
N LEU A 35 3.33 18.35 -2.51
CA LEU A 35 4.18 17.31 -3.07
C LEU A 35 4.66 16.39 -1.93
N PRO A 36 4.37 15.08 -1.99
CA PRO A 36 4.94 14.12 -1.05
C PRO A 36 6.46 14.06 -1.22
N ASP A 37 7.19 13.77 -0.13
CA ASP A 37 8.64 13.57 -0.18
C ASP A 37 9.01 12.29 -0.96
N MET A 38 10.29 12.00 -1.17
CA MET A 38 10.76 10.84 -1.94
C MET A 38 10.22 9.49 -1.42
N ALA A 39 10.00 9.38 -0.10
CA ALA A 39 9.37 8.22 0.52
C ALA A 39 7.82 8.23 0.47
N GLY A 40 7.21 9.23 -0.18
CA GLY A 40 5.76 9.44 -0.22
C GLY A 40 5.17 10.05 1.05
N ARG A 41 5.99 10.55 1.97
CA ARG A 41 5.53 11.10 3.26
C ARG A 41 5.07 12.56 3.08
N ILE A 42 4.07 12.96 3.86
CA ILE A 42 3.64 14.37 3.97
C ILE A 42 4.02 14.85 5.36
N SER A 43 4.50 16.10 5.45
CA SER A 43 4.87 16.74 6.71
C SER A 43 3.82 16.51 7.81
N PRO A 44 4.23 16.19 9.05
CA PRO A 44 3.30 16.00 10.17
C PRO A 44 2.53 17.29 10.50
N TYR A 45 3.05 18.45 10.09
CA TYR A 45 2.43 19.76 10.31
C TYR A 45 1.36 20.12 9.29
N ASP A 46 1.19 19.31 8.25
CA ASP A 46 0.23 19.54 7.19
C ASP A 46 -1.01 18.68 7.41
N PRO A 47 -2.12 19.25 7.94
CA PRO A 47 -3.35 18.49 8.15
C PRO A 47 -3.90 18.00 6.82
N SER A 48 -4.19 16.71 6.75
CA SER A 48 -4.88 16.11 5.61
C SER A 48 -6.38 16.22 5.85
N GLY A 49 -7.10 16.89 4.96
CA GLY A 49 -8.56 16.95 5.08
C GLY A 49 -9.19 15.56 4.97
N MET A 50 -10.20 15.26 5.78
CA MET A 50 -10.98 14.00 5.69
C MET A 50 -11.50 13.74 4.27
N PHE A 51 -11.78 14.79 3.51
CA PHE A 51 -12.13 14.72 2.09
C PHE A 51 -11.02 14.10 1.24
N THR A 52 -9.77 14.52 1.43
CA THR A 52 -8.60 13.98 0.71
C THR A 52 -8.41 12.50 1.02
N ILE A 53 -8.58 12.10 2.28
CA ILE A 53 -8.50 10.70 2.72
C ILE A 53 -9.59 9.87 2.04
N GLY A 54 -10.84 10.32 2.10
CA GLY A 54 -11.98 9.65 1.49
C GLY A 54 -11.84 9.51 -0.03
N MET A 55 -11.38 10.57 -0.71
CA MET A 55 -11.15 10.54 -2.16
C MET A 55 -10.01 9.60 -2.56
N LEU A 56 -8.91 9.57 -1.80
CA LEU A 56 -7.80 8.66 -2.07
C LEU A 56 -8.22 7.19 -1.92
N LEU A 57 -8.96 6.86 -0.87
CA LEU A 57 -9.51 5.53 -0.66
C LEU A 57 -10.53 5.16 -1.74
N LEU A 58 -11.38 6.10 -2.14
CA LEU A 58 -12.32 5.91 -3.25
C LEU A 58 -11.59 5.63 -4.56
N CYS A 59 -10.54 6.38 -4.90
CA CYS A 59 -9.70 6.10 -6.07
C CYS A 59 -9.10 4.69 -6.03
N GLY A 60 -8.64 4.25 -4.86
CA GLY A 60 -8.16 2.88 -4.66
C GLY A 60 -9.25 1.84 -4.92
N LEU A 61 -10.45 2.02 -4.35
CA LEU A 61 -11.59 1.13 -4.57
C LEU A 61 -12.05 1.10 -6.03
N VAL A 62 -12.01 2.24 -6.72
CA VAL A 62 -12.28 2.31 -8.17
C VAL A 62 -11.22 1.54 -8.95
N ALA A 63 -9.93 1.68 -8.63
CA ALA A 63 -8.87 0.91 -9.26
C ALA A 63 -9.06 -0.60 -9.06
N LEU A 64 -9.44 -1.02 -7.85
CA LEU A 64 -9.80 -2.40 -7.55
C LEU A 64 -10.99 -2.87 -8.40
N ALA A 65 -12.07 -2.09 -8.45
CA ALA A 65 -13.25 -2.42 -9.24
C ALA A 65 -12.94 -2.55 -10.74
N ILE A 66 -12.07 -1.69 -11.28
CA ILE A 66 -11.59 -1.79 -12.67
C ILE A 66 -10.76 -3.06 -12.86
N SER A 67 -9.87 -3.39 -11.92
CA SER A 67 -9.07 -4.62 -11.97
C SER A 67 -9.96 -5.87 -12.02
N LEU A 68 -11.03 -5.90 -11.21
CA LEU A 68 -12.05 -6.95 -11.25
C LEU A 68 -12.84 -6.94 -12.58
N ALA A 69 -13.19 -5.77 -13.11
CA ALA A 69 -13.92 -5.68 -14.38
C ALA A 69 -13.10 -6.21 -15.56
N LEU A 70 -11.78 -6.02 -15.55
CA LEU A 70 -10.87 -6.51 -16.58
C LEU A 70 -10.87 -8.05 -16.69
N THR A 71 -11.26 -8.80 -15.64
CA THR A 71 -11.28 -10.27 -15.69
C THR A 71 -12.39 -10.82 -16.58
N PHE A 72 -13.44 -10.03 -16.81
CA PHE A 72 -14.57 -10.44 -17.65
C PHE A 72 -14.34 -10.17 -19.13
N ILE A 73 -13.22 -9.54 -19.50
CA ILE A 73 -12.88 -9.26 -20.89
C ILE A 73 -12.25 -10.52 -21.50
N PRO A 74 -12.92 -11.20 -22.45
CA PRO A 74 -12.34 -12.35 -23.12
C PRO A 74 -11.13 -11.92 -23.95
N CYS A 75 -9.95 -12.39 -23.59
CA CYS A 75 -8.72 -12.09 -24.31
C CYS A 75 -8.33 -13.28 -25.19
N GLU A 76 -8.63 -13.19 -26.49
CA GLU A 76 -8.22 -14.21 -27.47
C GLU A 76 -6.75 -14.07 -27.90
N ASN A 77 -6.22 -12.84 -27.84
CA ASN A 77 -4.86 -12.53 -28.27
C ASN A 77 -3.85 -12.63 -27.12
N ARG A 78 -2.71 -13.28 -27.37
CA ARG A 78 -1.61 -13.39 -26.39
C ARG A 78 -1.12 -12.03 -25.87
N LEU A 79 -1.03 -11.04 -26.75
CA LEU A 79 -0.62 -9.67 -26.38
C LEU A 79 -1.64 -9.02 -25.45
N LEU A 80 -2.94 -9.19 -25.72
CA LEU A 80 -4.01 -8.57 -24.94
C LEU A 80 -4.11 -9.20 -23.55
N LEU A 81 -3.92 -10.53 -23.45
CA LEU A 81 -3.84 -11.23 -22.17
C LEU A 81 -2.69 -10.67 -21.32
N TRP A 82 -1.49 -10.58 -21.91
CA TRP A 82 -0.31 -10.06 -21.23
C TRP A 82 -0.51 -8.61 -20.76
N LEU A 83 -1.04 -7.73 -21.61
CA LEU A 83 -1.35 -6.34 -21.24
C LEU A 83 -2.37 -6.27 -20.10
N THR A 84 -3.43 -7.08 -20.17
CA THR A 84 -4.50 -7.09 -19.17
C THR A 84 -3.97 -7.53 -17.80
N GLU A 85 -3.15 -8.58 -17.75
CA GLU A 85 -2.47 -9.02 -16.52
C GLU A 85 -1.58 -7.91 -15.94
N LYS A 86 -0.83 -7.19 -16.78
CA LYS A 86 0.01 -6.05 -16.34
C LYS A 86 -0.82 -4.92 -15.77
N PHE A 87 -1.88 -4.51 -16.46
CA PHE A 87 -2.78 -3.46 -15.98
C PHE A 87 -3.46 -3.86 -14.67
N GLN A 88 -3.85 -5.12 -14.52
CA GLN A 88 -4.42 -5.64 -13.27
C GLN A 88 -3.44 -5.54 -12.10
N SER A 89 -2.17 -5.91 -12.29
CA SER A 89 -1.15 -5.77 -11.24
C SER A 89 -0.91 -4.31 -10.87
N ILE A 90 -0.83 -3.41 -11.86
CA ILE A 90 -0.69 -1.96 -11.61
C ILE A 90 -1.88 -1.42 -10.83
N LEU A 91 -3.12 -1.74 -11.25
CA LEU A 91 -4.34 -1.29 -10.58
C LEU A 91 -4.48 -1.86 -9.17
N GLY A 92 -4.11 -3.12 -8.96
CA GLY A 92 -4.05 -3.74 -7.64
C GLY A 92 -3.05 -3.02 -6.73
N MET A 93 -1.88 -2.69 -7.25
CA MET A 93 -0.87 -1.96 -6.49
C MET A 93 -1.27 -0.50 -6.23
N ILE A 94 -1.99 0.17 -7.15
CA ILE A 94 -2.61 1.48 -6.88
C ILE A 94 -3.59 1.39 -5.71
N PHE A 95 -4.42 0.35 -5.66
CA PHE A 95 -5.32 0.11 -4.53
C PHE A 95 -4.53 -0.08 -3.22
N ALA A 96 -3.44 -0.84 -3.23
CA ALA A 96 -2.58 -1.00 -2.05
C ALA A 96 -2.00 0.34 -1.59
N TRP A 97 -1.36 1.10 -2.46
CA TRP A 97 -0.78 2.41 -2.10
C TRP A 97 -1.84 3.38 -1.58
N SER A 98 -3.00 3.47 -2.24
CA SER A 98 -4.11 4.32 -1.78
C SER A 98 -4.61 3.91 -0.40
N THR A 99 -4.71 2.60 -0.14
CA THR A 99 -5.15 2.08 1.17
C THR A 99 -4.11 2.37 2.23
N LEU A 100 -2.83 2.11 1.95
CA LEU A 100 -1.72 2.37 2.86
C LEU A 100 -1.72 3.84 3.29
N TRP A 101 -1.62 4.76 2.34
CA TRP A 101 -1.55 6.19 2.65
C TRP A 101 -2.85 6.71 3.26
N GLY A 102 -4.00 6.25 2.78
CA GLY A 102 -5.30 6.64 3.31
C GLY A 102 -5.49 6.20 4.76
N VAL A 103 -5.09 4.97 5.12
CA VAL A 103 -5.14 4.49 6.51
C VAL A 103 -4.17 5.26 7.40
N HIS A 104 -2.92 5.48 6.97
CA HIS A 104 -1.96 6.27 7.74
C HIS A 104 -2.48 7.69 8.02
N MET A 105 -3.07 8.36 7.01
CA MET A 105 -3.71 9.66 7.20
C MET A 105 -4.92 9.57 8.13
N PHE A 106 -5.75 8.53 8.00
CA PHE A 106 -6.92 8.34 8.86
C PHE A 106 -6.53 8.18 10.33
N VAL A 107 -5.53 7.35 10.64
CA VAL A 107 -5.03 7.19 12.03
C VAL A 107 -4.41 8.49 12.55
N ARG A 108 -3.78 9.27 11.68
CA ARG A 108 -3.18 10.56 12.07
C ARG A 108 -4.21 11.62 12.39
N GLU A 109 -5.26 11.75 11.58
CA GLU A 109 -6.21 12.87 11.65
C GLU A 109 -7.43 12.57 12.53
N THR A 110 -7.70 11.32 12.89
CA THR A 110 -8.84 10.95 13.74
C THR A 110 -8.43 10.65 15.18
N ASP A 111 -9.25 11.12 16.13
CA ASP A 111 -9.11 10.78 17.55
C ASP A 111 -9.72 9.41 17.89
N PHE A 112 -10.24 8.68 16.90
CA PHE A 112 -10.90 7.39 17.08
C PHE A 112 -10.04 6.41 17.89
N PHE A 113 -8.76 6.30 17.56
CA PHE A 113 -7.84 5.41 18.28
C PHE A 113 -7.49 5.93 19.67
N HIS A 114 -7.38 7.25 19.84
CA HIS A 114 -7.14 7.87 21.15
C HIS A 114 -8.30 7.60 22.12
N GLU A 115 -9.53 7.76 21.66
CA GLU A 115 -10.74 7.48 22.44
C GLU A 115 -10.89 5.99 22.75
N THR A 116 -10.62 5.12 21.78
CA THR A 116 -10.77 3.67 21.92
C THR A 116 -9.72 3.05 22.86
N LEU A 117 -8.47 3.51 22.78
CA LEU A 117 -7.37 3.00 23.61
C LEU A 117 -7.27 3.71 24.97
N GLY A 118 -7.91 4.88 25.12
CA GLY A 118 -7.87 5.67 26.36
C GLY A 118 -6.48 6.23 26.69
N THR A 119 -5.58 6.32 25.70
CA THR A 119 -4.20 6.78 25.86
C THR A 119 -3.86 7.92 24.89
N THR A 120 -3.01 8.84 25.34
CA THR A 120 -2.44 9.90 24.49
C THR A 120 -1.42 9.29 23.54
N LEU A 121 -1.83 9.07 22.29
CA LEU A 121 -0.96 8.51 21.26
C LEU A 121 0.03 9.55 20.74
N TYR A 122 1.31 9.30 21.01
CA TYR A 122 2.41 10.06 20.43
C TYR A 122 2.46 9.85 18.90
N PRO A 123 3.03 10.78 18.12
CA PRO A 123 3.08 10.67 16.65
C PRO A 123 3.63 9.32 16.16
N ASN A 124 4.62 8.76 16.85
CA ASN A 124 5.32 7.54 16.44
C ASN A 124 4.49 6.28 16.70
N GLU A 125 3.76 6.26 17.82
CA GLU A 125 2.82 5.17 18.16
C GLU A 125 1.66 5.06 17.15
N ARG A 126 1.30 6.17 16.48
CA ARG A 126 0.28 6.17 15.42
C ARG A 126 0.70 5.37 14.19
N HIS A 127 1.98 5.37 13.84
CA HIS A 127 2.48 4.56 12.72
C HIS A 127 2.41 3.05 13.03
N LEU A 128 2.73 2.66 14.26
CA LEU A 128 2.57 1.29 14.73
C LEU A 128 1.10 0.85 14.71
N ILE A 129 0.19 1.70 15.19
CA ILE A 129 -1.25 1.42 15.17
C ILE A 129 -1.76 1.30 13.74
N ALA A 130 -1.30 2.17 12.83
CA ALA A 130 -1.66 2.09 11.42
C ALA A 130 -1.20 0.76 10.79
N ALA A 131 0.04 0.33 11.04
CA ALA A 131 0.58 -0.94 10.54
C ALA A 131 -0.18 -2.16 11.11
N LEU A 132 -0.50 -2.15 12.41
CA LEU A 132 -1.29 -3.21 13.06
C LEU A 132 -2.73 -3.26 12.52
N PHE A 133 -3.38 -2.11 12.42
CA PHE A 133 -4.75 -2.01 11.90
C PHE A 133 -4.82 -2.47 10.44
N LEU A 134 -3.89 -2.02 9.61
CA LEU A 134 -3.79 -2.44 8.22
C LEU A 134 -3.52 -3.94 8.10
N SER A 135 -2.63 -4.48 8.94
CA SER A 135 -2.34 -5.93 8.99
C SER A 135 -3.58 -6.74 9.36
N MET A 136 -4.35 -6.32 10.37
CA MET A 136 -5.60 -6.99 10.74
C MET A 136 -6.62 -6.98 9.60
N CYS A 137 -6.85 -5.83 8.98
CA CYS A 137 -7.77 -5.69 7.85
C CYS A 137 -7.32 -6.51 6.63
N ALA A 138 -6.03 -6.46 6.29
CA ALA A 138 -5.45 -7.18 5.16
C ALA A 138 -5.50 -8.70 5.38
N LEU A 139 -5.17 -9.20 6.56
CA LEU A 139 -5.27 -10.63 6.88
C LEU A 139 -6.73 -11.12 6.87
N ALA A 140 -7.67 -10.31 7.38
CA ALA A 140 -9.09 -10.63 7.27
C ALA A 140 -9.54 -10.70 5.80
N ALA A 141 -9.10 -9.75 4.97
CA ALA A 141 -9.38 -9.75 3.54
C ALA A 141 -8.76 -10.97 2.83
N ILE A 142 -7.48 -11.29 3.10
CA ILE A 142 -6.81 -12.49 2.56
C ILE A 142 -7.61 -13.74 2.93
N ARG A 143 -8.03 -13.90 4.19
CA ARG A 143 -8.86 -15.04 4.60
C ARG A 143 -10.18 -15.14 3.86
N VAL A 144 -10.84 -14.02 3.60
CA VAL A 144 -12.07 -14.01 2.79
C VAL A 144 -11.77 -14.43 1.36
N LEU A 145 -10.69 -13.92 0.76
CA LEU A 145 -10.29 -14.27 -0.60
C LEU A 145 -9.88 -15.74 -0.73
N ASP A 146 -9.15 -16.29 0.25
CA ASP A 146 -8.78 -17.71 0.31
C ASP A 146 -10.03 -18.59 0.34
N ILE A 147 -11.02 -18.27 1.20
CA ILE A 147 -12.29 -19.02 1.26
C ILE A 147 -13.01 -18.98 -0.08
N ILE A 148 -13.06 -17.81 -0.73
CA ILE A 148 -13.69 -17.65 -2.05
C ILE A 148 -12.96 -18.50 -3.10
N GLN A 149 -11.63 -18.54 -3.05
CA GLN A 149 -10.80 -19.35 -3.94
C GLN A 149 -11.08 -20.85 -3.74
N ASP A 150 -11.13 -21.31 -2.50
CA ASP A 150 -11.40 -22.71 -2.14
C ASP A 150 -12.81 -23.17 -2.53
N MET A 151 -13.77 -22.25 -2.61
CA MET A 151 -15.14 -22.53 -3.08
C MET A 151 -15.24 -22.75 -4.60
N GLY A 152 -14.12 -22.70 -5.34
CA GLY A 152 -14.09 -22.95 -6.78
C GLY A 152 -14.40 -21.70 -7.60
N ALA A 153 -13.93 -20.53 -7.15
CA ALA A 153 -14.12 -19.28 -7.88
C ALA A 153 -13.61 -19.35 -9.33
N SER A 154 -14.31 -18.67 -10.24
CA SER A 154 -14.01 -18.67 -11.68
C SER A 154 -12.68 -18.01 -12.05
N PHE A 155 -12.05 -17.26 -11.13
CA PHE A 155 -10.88 -16.41 -11.40
C PHE A 155 -9.75 -16.59 -10.36
N PRO A 156 -9.17 -17.79 -10.21
CA PRO A 156 -8.18 -18.09 -9.16
C PRO A 156 -6.90 -17.25 -9.28
N ARG A 157 -6.46 -16.92 -10.51
CA ARG A 157 -5.26 -16.09 -10.73
C ARG A 157 -5.42 -14.66 -10.21
N LEU A 158 -6.62 -14.09 -10.37
CA LEU A 158 -6.91 -12.75 -9.86
C LEU A 158 -6.89 -12.73 -8.33
N LEU A 159 -7.52 -13.74 -7.71
CA LEU A 159 -7.54 -13.88 -6.25
C LEU A 159 -6.12 -14.00 -5.70
N GLN A 160 -5.26 -14.81 -6.32
CA GLN A 160 -3.85 -14.91 -5.98
C GLN A 160 -3.12 -13.56 -6.10
N ASN A 161 -3.33 -12.83 -7.19
CA ASN A 161 -2.73 -11.51 -7.37
C ASN A 161 -3.19 -10.52 -6.28
N MET A 162 -4.47 -10.56 -5.89
CA MET A 162 -4.99 -9.72 -4.80
C MET A 162 -4.39 -10.11 -3.44
N ILE A 163 -4.22 -11.41 -3.17
CA ILE A 163 -3.54 -11.89 -1.97
C ILE A 163 -2.09 -11.37 -1.93
N ASN A 164 -1.38 -11.42 -3.06
CA ASN A 164 -0.03 -10.87 -3.18
C ASN A 164 -0.02 -9.35 -2.91
N VAL A 165 -0.97 -8.60 -3.47
CA VAL A 165 -1.13 -7.15 -3.23
C VAL A 165 -1.33 -6.85 -1.73
N PHE A 166 -2.21 -7.59 -1.05
CA PHE A 166 -2.40 -7.43 0.40
C PHE A 166 -1.15 -7.84 1.20
N SER A 167 -0.40 -8.84 0.73
CA SER A 167 0.83 -9.27 1.38
C SER A 167 1.92 -8.20 1.28
N VAL A 168 2.08 -7.58 0.10
CA VAL A 168 2.99 -6.44 -0.11
C VAL A 168 2.55 -5.24 0.72
N LEU A 169 1.25 -4.95 0.79
CA LEU A 169 0.68 -3.88 1.61
C LEU A 169 1.07 -4.01 3.09
N ILE A 170 0.98 -5.23 3.64
CA ILE A 170 1.42 -5.52 5.01
C ILE A 170 2.92 -5.24 5.13
N GLY A 171 3.75 -5.80 4.23
CA GLY A 171 5.20 -5.62 4.26
C GLY A 171 5.61 -4.14 4.28
N LEU A 172 5.09 -3.35 3.35
CA LEU A 172 5.38 -1.92 3.24
C LEU A 172 4.93 -1.12 4.47
N SER A 173 3.80 -1.48 5.09
CA SER A 173 3.34 -0.79 6.30
C SER A 173 4.27 -0.99 7.48
N TRP A 174 4.86 -2.19 7.60
CA TRP A 174 5.85 -2.48 8.62
C TRP A 174 7.19 -1.83 8.32
N GLU A 175 7.62 -1.82 7.05
CA GLU A 175 8.83 -1.10 6.62
C GLU A 175 8.75 0.38 7.05
N MET A 176 7.65 1.07 6.75
CA MET A 176 7.47 2.46 7.17
C MET A 176 7.47 2.63 8.69
N CYS A 177 6.84 1.71 9.44
CA CYS A 177 6.85 1.75 10.90
C CYS A 177 8.27 1.62 11.47
N PHE A 178 9.07 0.70 10.92
CA PHE A 178 10.45 0.49 11.35
C PHE A 178 11.35 1.66 10.97
N GLU A 179 11.24 2.17 9.75
CA GLU A 179 12.00 3.35 9.31
C GLU A 179 11.78 4.55 10.25
N HIS A 180 10.53 4.85 10.61
CA HIS A 180 10.22 5.94 11.53
C HIS A 180 10.77 5.70 12.94
N SER A 181 10.69 4.46 13.44
CA SER A 181 11.22 4.11 14.75
C SER A 181 12.74 4.23 14.81
N LEU A 182 13.43 3.84 13.72
CA LEU A 182 14.88 3.96 13.60
C LEU A 182 15.33 5.41 13.45
N GLU A 183 14.55 6.23 12.74
CA GLU A 183 14.79 7.66 12.61
C GLU A 183 14.76 8.35 13.98
N GLU A 184 13.74 8.09 14.79
CA GLU A 184 13.64 8.63 16.16
C GLU A 184 14.80 8.15 17.04
N LEU A 185 15.09 6.84 17.02
CA LEU A 185 16.18 6.28 17.82
C LEU A 185 17.53 6.91 17.44
N SER A 186 17.76 7.17 16.15
CA SER A 186 18.98 7.82 15.69
C SER A 186 19.13 9.24 16.21
N GLU A 187 18.03 9.99 16.33
CA GLU A 187 18.00 11.38 16.79
C GLU A 187 18.31 11.52 18.28
N GLU A 188 18.05 10.49 19.08
CA GLU A 188 18.43 10.44 20.49
C GLU A 188 19.94 10.16 20.71
N THR A 189 20.67 9.78 19.67
CA THR A 189 22.10 9.46 19.77
C THR A 189 23.03 10.65 19.58
N ILE A 190 24.28 10.52 20.05
CA ILE A 190 25.33 11.56 19.96
C ILE A 190 25.70 11.87 18.50
N HIS A 191 25.56 10.90 17.59
CA HIS A 191 25.92 11.01 16.18
C HIS A 191 24.76 10.53 15.29
N PRO A 192 23.72 11.37 15.10
CA PRO A 192 22.49 10.98 14.43
C PRO A 192 22.73 10.50 13.00
N GLU A 193 23.55 11.20 12.22
CA GLU A 193 23.84 10.82 10.82
C GLU A 193 24.59 9.48 10.70
N ALA A 194 25.50 9.19 11.63
CA ALA A 194 26.23 7.93 11.64
C ALA A 194 25.31 6.76 12.04
N MET A 195 24.39 6.99 12.96
CA MET A 195 23.42 5.98 13.38
C MET A 195 22.32 5.76 12.32
N LYS A 196 21.86 6.82 11.63
CA LYS A 196 20.99 6.69 10.46
C LYS A 196 21.66 5.81 9.40
N LEU A 197 22.95 6.03 9.11
CA LEU A 197 23.69 5.18 8.17
C LEU A 197 23.78 3.72 8.63
N ILE A 198 24.07 3.46 9.90
CA ILE A 198 24.18 2.11 10.46
C ILE A 198 22.83 1.37 10.43
N PHE A 199 21.73 2.08 10.65
CA PHE A 199 20.39 1.49 10.67
C PHE A 199 19.76 1.36 9.27
N THR A 200 20.27 2.07 8.27
CA THR A 200 19.76 2.04 6.87
C THR A 200 20.53 1.03 5.99
N VAL A 201 21.67 0.51 6.46
CA VAL A 201 22.50 -0.52 5.77
C VAL A 201 22.16 -1.91 6.30
#